data_AF-A0A9E4X1D9-F1
#
_entry.id   AF-A0A9E4X1D9-F1
#
_cell.length_a   1.000
_cell.length_b   1.000
_cell.length_c   1.000
_cell.angle_alpha   90.00
_cell.angle_beta   90.00
_cell.angle_gamma   90.00
#
_symmetry.space_group_name_H-M   'P 1'
#
loop_
_entity.id
_entity.type
_entity.pdbx_description
1 polymer ?
#
loop_
_entity_poly.entity_id
_entity_poly.type
_entity_poly.pdbx_seq_one_letter_code
_entity_poly.pdbx_strand_id
1 'polypeptide(L)'
;MTVVEEIKDRVDIAELIGESMQLKKSGKNFTGFCPFHANTRTPAFVVFPDTGTWRCFGACNEGGDVYKYVMKKEGWDFPQALQNLAERAGVELRPRTPEQEEQEEAQVGLRGLLESAVTFYRNNLLHSDQVLGYLQGRGFSSEALENFGVGYAPDSWDALQAFLLEKGHKHEQLVEAGLIAKRENGGFYDRFRNRIMFPIRDARGRMAGFGARISDPKDQPKFINSPQTVLFDKGRLLFGLDGARKAIRAADQAVVVEGYFDVIALHQAGHGNAVSPMGTALTSHQLRSLKRYSRNIVLALDADAAGNQATLRGLNVAREALDREPDPVFDARGLVRHEGRLDAEIRIVGLPEGKDPDEVALEDPEAWTDLLRKASPVVEYVMDLLIGPSDSQDAKQKAAIARQVLPLIEDVADPVEREAYRQGLARRLKVDERAMMGWRPKRTTRTQASAPDLQQVDSMATEGFCLGLLLRDPELTYWIDRQLHALELEGLSSQDFIGTDSQVIFKAVQSSLGQVDEEPTERWKALLDGTALDQAIAFASKAEEVDFARPKVADAVSADFFRLRMRRVEGLLEQLSFQQQAVQELETVEQEMISLAKKAQNLVTQKRRLDVALAGRK
;
A
#
# COMPACT_ATOMS: atom_id res chain seq x y z
N MET A 1 8.03 -0.33 -18.23
CA MET A 1 9.39 0.21 -18.25
C MET A 1 9.25 1.72 -18.06
N THR A 2 9.84 2.26 -17.01
CA THR A 2 9.80 3.71 -16.76
C THR A 2 10.74 4.42 -17.74
N VAL A 3 10.51 5.71 -18.03
CA VAL A 3 11.42 6.53 -18.87
C VAL A 3 12.86 6.48 -18.34
N VAL A 4 13.02 6.45 -17.01
CA VAL A 4 14.32 6.35 -16.33
C VAL A 4 15.02 5.02 -16.63
N GLU A 5 14.28 3.91 -16.65
CA GLU A 5 14.78 2.57 -17.02
C GLU A 5 15.07 2.46 -18.52
N GLU A 6 14.20 3.01 -19.37
CA GLU A 6 14.40 3.04 -20.82
C GLU A 6 15.70 3.76 -21.21
N ILE A 7 16.01 4.87 -20.53
CA ILE A 7 17.28 5.59 -20.71
C ILE A 7 18.47 4.75 -20.21
N LYS A 8 18.33 4.05 -19.07
CA LYS A 8 19.40 3.16 -18.57
C LYS A 8 19.72 2.02 -19.53
N ASP A 9 18.70 1.46 -20.16
CA ASP A 9 18.86 0.35 -21.10
C ASP A 9 19.50 0.80 -22.43
N ARG A 10 19.33 2.08 -22.80
CA ARG A 10 19.89 2.65 -24.04
C ARG A 10 21.27 3.28 -23.88
N VAL A 11 21.69 3.62 -22.66
CA VAL A 11 22.99 4.24 -22.42
C VAL A 11 23.99 3.21 -21.92
N ASP A 12 25.00 2.91 -22.74
CA ASP A 12 26.14 2.10 -22.30
C ASP A 12 27.01 2.90 -21.33
N ILE A 13 27.05 2.45 -20.07
CA ILE A 13 27.80 3.11 -19.01
C ILE A 13 29.31 3.05 -19.22
N ALA A 14 29.84 2.01 -19.87
CA ALA A 14 31.27 1.89 -20.14
C ALA A 14 31.70 2.87 -21.24
N GLU A 15 30.86 3.08 -22.25
CA GLU A 15 31.07 4.07 -23.29
C GLU A 15 31.00 5.50 -22.71
N LEU A 16 29.95 5.81 -21.96
CA LEU A 16 29.76 7.11 -21.32
C LEU A 16 30.94 7.49 -20.40
N ILE A 17 31.40 6.56 -19.56
CA ILE A 17 32.52 6.83 -18.66
C ILE A 17 33.84 6.90 -19.44
N GLY A 18 34.00 6.06 -20.46
CA GLY A 18 35.18 6.00 -21.33
C GLY A 18 35.49 7.29 -22.08
N GLU A 19 34.49 8.15 -22.31
CA GLU A 19 34.70 9.49 -22.87
C GLU A 19 35.48 10.41 -21.93
N SER A 20 35.32 10.22 -20.62
CA SER A 20 35.94 11.08 -19.60
C SER A 20 37.32 10.62 -19.18
N MET A 21 37.60 9.32 -19.33
CA MET A 21 38.77 8.71 -18.75
C MET A 21 39.16 7.41 -19.47
N GLN A 22 40.45 7.10 -19.43
CA GLN A 22 40.94 5.85 -19.99
C GLN A 22 40.50 4.66 -19.13
N LEU A 23 39.72 3.78 -19.75
CA LEU A 23 39.28 2.51 -19.20
C LEU A 23 40.05 1.36 -19.86
N LYS A 24 40.61 0.47 -19.05
CA LYS A 24 41.24 -0.77 -19.49
C LYS A 24 40.28 -1.93 -19.26
N LYS A 25 40.08 -2.76 -20.28
CA LYS A 25 39.26 -3.97 -20.13
C LYS A 25 39.94 -4.97 -19.18
N SER A 26 39.17 -5.46 -18.21
CA SER A 26 39.60 -6.45 -17.22
C SER A 26 38.50 -7.51 -17.08
N GLY A 27 38.59 -8.57 -17.89
CA GLY A 27 37.56 -9.59 -17.99
C GLY A 27 36.27 -9.03 -18.61
N LYS A 28 35.15 -9.18 -17.90
CA LYS A 28 33.84 -8.62 -18.27
C LYS A 28 33.67 -7.13 -17.90
N ASN A 29 34.54 -6.61 -17.05
CA ASN A 29 34.46 -5.27 -16.51
C ASN A 29 35.52 -4.36 -17.12
N PHE A 30 35.40 -3.06 -16.85
CA PHE A 30 36.41 -2.07 -17.21
C PHE A 30 37.00 -1.44 -15.95
N THR A 31 38.29 -1.14 -15.97
CA THR A 31 39.01 -0.56 -14.83
C THR A 31 39.79 0.69 -15.21
N GLY A 32 39.91 1.66 -14.31
CA GLY A 32 40.67 2.88 -14.53
C GLY A 32 40.93 3.69 -13.26
N PHE A 33 41.45 4.90 -13.43
CA PHE A 33 41.65 5.84 -12.32
C PHE A 33 40.36 6.59 -12.00
N CYS A 34 40.01 6.72 -10.72
CA CYS A 34 38.76 7.37 -10.36
C CYS A 34 38.78 8.86 -10.76
N PRO A 35 37.75 9.37 -11.45
CA PRO A 35 37.69 10.77 -11.85
C PRO A 35 37.34 11.72 -10.69
N PHE A 36 36.89 11.18 -9.56
CA PHE A 36 36.36 11.98 -8.43
C PHE A 36 37.37 12.21 -7.30
N HIS A 37 38.54 11.59 -7.36
CA HIS A 37 39.62 11.84 -6.41
C HIS A 37 40.98 11.57 -7.06
N ALA A 38 42.00 12.29 -6.59
CA ALA A 38 43.36 12.09 -7.07
C ALA A 38 43.88 10.69 -6.71
N ASN A 39 44.34 9.95 -7.72
CA ASN A 39 44.99 8.64 -7.56
C ASN A 39 46.41 8.71 -8.10
N THR A 40 47.37 8.16 -7.35
CA THR A 40 48.80 8.26 -7.71
C THR A 40 49.49 6.91 -7.94
N ARG A 41 48.86 5.76 -7.66
CA ARG A 41 49.51 4.45 -7.85
C ARG A 41 48.66 3.30 -8.41
N THR A 42 47.35 3.21 -8.11
CA THR A 42 46.56 2.01 -8.47
C THR A 42 45.19 2.38 -9.07
N PRO A 43 44.82 1.86 -10.26
CA PRO A 43 43.48 2.03 -10.82
C PRO A 43 42.47 1.17 -10.04
N ALA A 44 41.63 1.83 -9.24
CA ALA A 44 40.63 1.19 -8.38
C ALA A 44 39.19 1.51 -8.80
N PHE A 45 38.98 2.23 -9.90
CA PHE A 45 37.65 2.51 -10.43
C PHE A 45 37.23 1.39 -11.38
N VAL A 46 36.09 0.75 -11.12
CA VAL A 46 35.57 -0.39 -11.87
C VAL A 46 34.19 -0.06 -12.42
N VAL A 47 33.98 -0.33 -13.71
CA VAL A 47 32.69 -0.22 -14.39
C VAL A 47 32.19 -1.62 -14.74
N PHE A 48 30.92 -1.88 -14.45
CA PHE A 48 30.21 -3.13 -14.64
C PHE A 48 29.13 -2.93 -15.72
N PRO A 49 29.44 -3.22 -17.00
CA PRO A 49 28.50 -3.01 -18.10
C PRO A 49 27.22 -3.83 -17.94
N ASP A 50 27.34 -5.11 -17.55
CA ASP A 50 26.22 -6.04 -17.39
C ASP A 50 25.15 -5.54 -16.41
N THR A 51 25.55 -4.76 -15.40
CA THR A 51 24.66 -4.22 -14.37
C THR A 51 24.40 -2.72 -14.53
N GLY A 52 25.00 -2.07 -15.52
CA GLY A 52 24.86 -0.62 -15.74
C GLY A 52 25.36 0.23 -14.56
N THR A 53 26.39 -0.23 -13.83
CA THR A 53 26.88 0.42 -12.60
C THR A 53 28.39 0.60 -12.58
N TRP A 54 28.88 1.46 -11.69
CA TRP A 54 30.31 1.67 -11.43
C TRP A 54 30.59 1.72 -9.93
N ARG A 55 31.83 1.38 -9.55
CA ARG A 55 32.32 1.50 -8.18
C ARG A 55 33.82 1.80 -8.12
N CYS A 56 34.18 2.76 -7.28
CA CYS A 56 35.52 3.11 -6.86
C CYS A 56 35.88 2.31 -5.61
N PHE A 57 36.85 1.40 -5.69
CA PHE A 57 37.44 0.68 -4.54
C PHE A 57 38.64 1.42 -3.93
N GLY A 58 38.83 2.70 -4.28
CA GLY A 58 39.85 3.58 -3.71
C GLY A 58 39.34 4.35 -2.49
N ALA A 59 40.03 5.44 -2.12
CA ALA A 59 39.71 6.26 -0.95
C ALA A 59 38.27 6.82 -0.96
N CYS A 60 37.67 6.97 -2.15
CA CYS A 60 36.32 7.47 -2.28
C CYS A 60 35.23 6.45 -1.90
N ASN A 61 35.47 5.15 -2.11
CA ASN A 61 34.50 4.06 -1.87
C ASN A 61 33.09 4.30 -2.45
N GLU A 62 32.98 5.10 -3.52
CA GLU A 62 31.69 5.47 -4.09
C GLU A 62 31.30 4.57 -5.25
N GLY A 63 30.00 4.43 -5.48
CA GLY A 63 29.44 3.74 -6.63
C GLY A 63 28.04 4.22 -6.97
N GLY A 64 27.59 3.90 -8.17
CA GLY A 64 26.32 4.38 -8.70
C GLY A 64 25.97 3.82 -10.06
N ASP A 65 24.82 4.25 -10.56
CA ASP A 65 24.40 4.05 -11.93
C ASP A 65 24.87 5.22 -12.83
N VAL A 66 24.42 5.18 -14.08
CA VAL A 66 24.67 6.19 -15.10
C VAL A 66 24.30 7.62 -14.64
N TYR A 67 23.18 7.79 -13.95
CA TYR A 67 22.72 9.10 -13.45
C TYR A 67 23.64 9.60 -12.35
N LYS A 68 23.96 8.75 -11.38
CA LYS A 68 24.85 9.13 -10.27
C LYS A 68 26.26 9.47 -10.77
N TYR A 69 26.73 8.85 -11.87
CA TYR A 69 27.99 9.23 -12.50
C TYR A 69 27.96 10.66 -13.03
N VAL A 70 26.99 10.99 -13.91
CA VAL A 70 26.93 12.31 -14.56
C VAL A 70 26.59 13.43 -13.59
N MET A 71 25.69 13.19 -12.65
CA MET A 71 25.37 14.15 -11.58
C MET A 71 26.63 14.52 -10.78
N LYS A 72 27.47 13.53 -10.50
CA LYS A 72 28.70 13.77 -9.75
C LYS A 72 29.80 14.42 -10.58
N LYS A 73 29.94 14.03 -11.84
CA LYS A 73 30.97 14.56 -12.75
C LYS A 73 30.69 16.00 -13.15
N GLU A 74 29.45 16.29 -13.54
CA GLU A 74 29.05 17.57 -14.13
C GLU A 74 28.40 18.51 -13.08
N GLY A 75 28.13 18.01 -11.88
CA GLY A 75 27.44 18.78 -10.84
C GLY A 75 25.95 18.98 -11.09
N TRP A 76 25.35 18.18 -11.98
CA TRP A 76 23.94 18.27 -12.34
C TRP A 76 23.01 17.75 -11.25
N ASP A 77 21.83 18.35 -11.18
CA ASP A 77 20.70 17.75 -10.46
C ASP A 77 20.06 16.61 -11.29
N PHE A 78 19.14 15.86 -10.67
CA PHE A 78 18.54 14.71 -11.33
C PHE A 78 17.72 15.09 -12.59
N PRO A 79 16.89 16.15 -12.60
CA PRO A 79 16.23 16.62 -13.82
C PRO A 79 17.20 16.96 -14.97
N GLN A 80 18.28 17.67 -14.68
CA GLN A 80 19.32 18.00 -15.68
C GLN A 80 20.00 16.74 -16.22
N ALA A 81 20.35 15.80 -15.34
CA ALA A 81 20.92 14.52 -15.72
C ALA A 81 19.93 13.67 -16.55
N LEU A 82 18.64 13.69 -16.19
CA LEU A 82 17.59 13.00 -16.93
C LEU A 82 17.42 13.57 -18.33
N GLN A 83 17.38 14.90 -18.46
CA GLN A 83 17.24 15.57 -19.75
C GLN A 83 18.42 15.29 -20.67
N ASN A 84 19.64 15.42 -20.16
CA ASN A 84 20.84 15.20 -20.97
C ASN A 84 21.00 13.73 -21.39
N LEU A 85 20.77 12.78 -20.47
CA LEU A 85 20.83 11.36 -20.80
C LEU A 85 19.67 10.91 -21.71
N ALA A 86 18.49 11.53 -21.61
CA ALA A 86 17.37 11.26 -22.51
C ALA A 86 17.68 11.71 -23.95
N GLU A 87 18.25 12.91 -24.12
CA GLU A 87 18.70 13.42 -25.42
C GLU A 87 19.74 12.48 -26.05
N ARG A 88 20.72 12.04 -25.25
CA ARG A 88 21.75 11.09 -25.66
C ARG A 88 21.19 9.70 -26.01
N ALA A 89 20.17 9.25 -25.30
CA ALA A 89 19.50 7.97 -25.52
C ALA A 89 18.45 8.01 -26.66
N GLY A 90 18.21 9.17 -27.28
CA GLY A 90 17.11 9.36 -28.24
C GLY A 90 15.74 9.07 -27.63
N VAL A 91 15.57 9.31 -26.33
CA VAL A 91 14.30 9.14 -25.61
C VAL A 91 13.63 10.50 -25.52
N GLU A 92 12.48 10.67 -26.16
CA GLU A 92 11.69 11.88 -26.02
C GLU A 92 11.07 11.97 -24.61
N LEU A 93 11.55 12.93 -23.82
CA LEU A 93 10.86 13.34 -22.60
C LEU A 93 9.58 14.06 -23.01
N ARG A 94 8.44 13.36 -22.96
CA ARG A 94 7.15 13.99 -23.21
C ARG A 94 6.98 15.17 -22.24
N PRO A 95 6.75 16.39 -22.72
CA PRO A 95 6.37 17.49 -21.84
C PRO A 95 5.10 17.10 -21.09
N ARG A 96 4.97 17.61 -19.86
CA ARG A 96 3.76 17.39 -19.08
C ARG A 96 2.58 17.97 -19.84
N THR A 97 1.44 17.29 -19.79
CA THR A 97 0.22 17.85 -20.40
C THR A 97 -0.23 19.06 -19.57
N PRO A 98 -0.96 20.03 -20.16
CA PRO A 98 -1.51 21.15 -19.41
C PRO A 98 -2.30 20.72 -18.17
N GLU A 99 -3.01 19.59 -18.26
CA GLU A 99 -3.76 19.01 -17.14
C GLU A 99 -2.85 18.49 -16.01
N GLN A 100 -1.66 17.98 -16.35
CA GLN A 100 -0.68 17.53 -15.36
C GLN A 100 0.01 18.71 -14.66
N GLU A 101 0.24 19.80 -15.38
CA GLU A 101 0.77 21.04 -14.81
C GLU A 101 -0.25 21.68 -13.86
N GLU A 102 -1.51 21.78 -14.26
CA GLU A 102 -2.60 22.29 -13.42
C GLU A 102 -2.78 21.46 -12.14
N GLN A 103 -2.71 20.13 -12.23
CA GLN A 103 -2.76 19.25 -11.05
C GLN A 103 -1.58 19.46 -10.10
N GLU A 104 -0.37 19.70 -10.62
CA GLU A 104 0.81 19.94 -9.80
C GLU A 104 0.74 21.31 -9.13
N GLU A 105 0.30 22.35 -9.84
CA GLU A 105 0.04 23.68 -9.28
C GLU A 105 -1.01 23.63 -8.17
N ALA A 106 -2.12 22.92 -8.39
CA ALA A 106 -3.15 22.70 -7.37
C ALA A 106 -2.56 22.03 -6.12
N GLN A 107 -1.76 20.97 -6.29
CA GLN A 107 -1.09 20.30 -5.17
C GLN A 107 -0.09 21.21 -4.44
N VAL A 108 0.65 22.06 -5.15
CA VAL A 108 1.54 23.07 -4.53
C VAL A 108 0.72 24.06 -3.70
N GLY A 109 -0.41 24.53 -4.22
CA GLY A 109 -1.34 25.41 -3.49
C GLY A 109 -1.86 24.77 -2.20
N LEU A 110 -2.33 23.52 -2.28
CA LEU A 110 -2.79 22.76 -1.11
C LEU A 110 -1.68 22.56 -0.07
N ARG A 111 -0.42 22.32 -0.48
CA ARG A 111 0.72 22.21 0.44
C ARG A 111 1.00 23.54 1.14
N GLY A 112 0.96 24.66 0.42
CA GLY A 112 1.11 26.00 1.02
C GLY A 112 0.01 26.31 2.04
N LEU A 113 -1.21 25.85 1.79
CA LEU A 113 -2.33 25.94 2.74
C LEU A 113 -2.04 25.14 4.02
N LEU A 114 -1.58 23.90 3.88
CA LEU A 114 -1.22 23.04 5.02
C LEU A 114 -0.08 23.66 5.86
N GLU A 115 0.95 24.23 5.23
CA GLU A 115 2.03 24.92 5.95
C GLU A 115 1.51 26.16 6.71
N SER A 116 0.58 26.91 6.12
CA SER A 116 -0.09 28.02 6.82
C SER A 116 -0.87 27.54 8.04
N ALA A 117 -1.52 26.37 7.95
CA ALA A 117 -2.19 25.75 9.08
C ALA A 117 -1.19 25.29 10.16
N VAL A 118 0.00 24.79 9.79
CA VAL A 118 1.07 24.50 10.76
C VAL A 118 1.43 25.76 11.55
N THR A 119 1.65 26.89 10.87
CA THR A 119 1.94 28.17 11.56
C THR A 119 0.83 28.55 12.54
N PHE A 120 -0.43 28.44 12.12
CA PHE A 120 -1.58 28.72 12.98
C PHE A 120 -1.59 27.83 14.22
N TYR A 121 -1.49 26.51 14.07
CA TYR A 121 -1.54 25.59 15.19
C TYR A 121 -0.34 25.75 16.13
N ARG A 122 0.86 26.00 15.59
CA ARG A 122 2.05 26.29 16.41
C ARG A 122 1.86 27.53 17.25
N ASN A 123 1.35 28.62 16.65
CA ASN A 123 1.08 29.85 17.39
C ASN A 123 0.08 29.60 18.53
N ASN A 124 -0.99 28.85 18.28
CA ASN A 124 -1.96 28.50 19.32
C ASN A 124 -1.36 27.65 20.44
N LEU A 125 -0.44 26.73 20.14
CA LEU A 125 0.25 25.93 21.17
C LEU A 125 1.10 26.81 22.09
N LEU A 126 1.84 27.76 21.52
CA LEU A 126 2.69 28.69 22.29
C LEU A 126 1.89 29.61 23.21
N HIS A 127 0.61 29.84 22.91
CA HIS A 127 -0.30 30.64 23.72
C HIS A 127 -1.24 29.78 24.60
N SER A 128 -1.00 28.47 24.69
CA SER A 128 -1.78 27.53 25.49
C SER A 128 -0.91 26.89 26.58
N ASP A 129 -0.79 27.57 27.72
CA ASP A 129 0.04 27.10 28.85
C ASP A 129 -0.37 25.69 29.33
N GLN A 130 -1.67 25.37 29.28
CA GLN A 130 -2.19 24.07 29.68
C GLN A 130 -1.67 22.94 28.78
N VAL A 131 -1.77 23.10 27.45
CA VAL A 131 -1.39 22.05 26.50
C VAL A 131 0.13 21.96 26.38
N LEU A 132 0.81 23.11 26.38
CA LEU A 132 2.28 23.15 26.39
C LEU A 132 2.83 22.52 27.67
N GLY A 133 2.28 22.86 28.84
CA GLY A 133 2.65 22.27 30.12
C GLY A 133 2.40 20.77 30.18
N TYR A 134 1.34 20.27 29.56
CA TYR A 134 1.10 18.83 29.41
C TYR A 134 2.18 18.13 28.56
N LEU A 135 2.57 18.71 27.43
CA LEU A 135 3.62 18.14 26.57
C LEU A 135 4.99 18.17 27.26
N GLN A 136 5.31 19.27 27.94
CA GLN A 136 6.53 19.39 28.73
C GLN A 136 6.54 18.44 29.93
N GLY A 137 5.39 18.25 30.59
CA GLY A 137 5.22 17.26 31.66
C GLY A 137 5.39 15.82 31.18
N ARG A 138 5.22 15.55 29.88
CA ARG A 138 5.57 14.28 29.23
C ARG A 138 7.05 14.18 28.83
N GLY A 139 7.87 15.19 29.10
CA GLY A 139 9.30 15.18 28.77
C GLY A 139 9.65 15.67 27.36
N PHE A 140 8.69 16.22 26.60
CA PHE A 140 9.00 16.81 25.30
C PHE A 140 9.64 18.20 25.45
N SER A 141 10.83 18.35 24.88
CA SER A 141 11.57 19.61 24.81
C SER A 141 10.93 20.56 23.80
N SER A 142 11.10 21.86 24.02
CA SER A 142 10.65 22.89 23.06
C SER A 142 11.28 22.71 21.67
N GLU A 143 12.54 22.26 21.62
CA GLU A 143 13.25 21.96 20.37
C GLU A 143 12.60 20.79 19.62
N ALA A 144 12.25 19.70 20.30
CA ALA A 144 11.56 18.58 19.67
C ALA A 144 10.17 18.99 19.15
N LEU A 145 9.39 19.73 19.95
CA LEU A 145 8.10 20.27 19.53
C LEU A 145 8.24 21.22 18.33
N GLU A 146 9.34 21.95 18.23
CA GLU A 146 9.67 22.80 17.10
C GLU A 146 10.04 22.01 15.85
N ASN A 147 10.98 21.09 15.96
CA ASN A 147 11.47 20.27 14.85
C ASN A 147 10.35 19.46 14.18
N PHE A 148 9.41 18.93 14.97
CA PHE A 148 8.25 18.21 14.45
C PHE A 148 7.07 19.12 14.08
N GLY A 149 7.17 20.42 14.35
CA GLY A 149 6.11 21.38 14.05
C GLY A 149 4.83 21.16 14.86
N VAL A 150 4.92 20.55 16.04
CA VAL A 150 3.76 20.26 16.90
C VAL A 150 3.00 21.54 17.22
N GLY A 151 1.67 21.47 17.16
CA GLY A 151 0.78 22.60 17.40
C GLY A 151 -0.45 22.22 18.21
N TYR A 152 -1.39 23.16 18.34
CA TYR A 152 -2.66 22.97 19.04
C TYR A 152 -3.81 23.57 18.23
N ALA A 153 -4.84 22.78 17.99
CA ALA A 153 -6.11 23.22 17.45
C ALA A 153 -6.99 23.67 18.63
N PRO A 154 -7.38 24.96 18.70
CA PRO A 154 -8.21 25.47 19.78
C PRO A 154 -9.59 24.80 19.79
N ASP A 155 -10.29 24.89 20.93
CA ASP A 155 -11.70 24.49 21.02
C ASP A 155 -12.59 25.54 20.37
N SER A 156 -12.59 25.57 19.04
CA SER A 156 -13.42 26.45 18.23
C SER A 156 -13.89 25.73 16.97
N TRP A 157 -15.07 26.11 16.48
CA TRP A 157 -15.67 25.53 15.28
C TRP A 157 -15.14 26.12 13.98
N ASP A 158 -14.48 27.28 14.02
CA ASP A 158 -14.14 28.05 12.83
C ASP A 158 -12.84 28.88 12.92
N ALA A 159 -12.01 28.68 13.95
CA ALA A 159 -10.83 29.50 14.16
C ALA A 159 -9.79 29.36 13.03
N LEU A 160 -9.54 28.14 12.54
CA LEU A 160 -8.64 27.90 11.42
C LEU A 160 -9.24 28.44 10.12
N GLN A 161 -10.52 28.14 9.83
CA GLN A 161 -11.13 28.63 8.60
C GLN A 161 -11.11 30.16 8.54
N ALA A 162 -11.43 30.86 9.64
CA ALA A 162 -11.40 32.32 9.68
C ALA A 162 -10.00 32.86 9.33
N PHE A 163 -8.96 32.29 9.94
CA PHE A 163 -7.56 32.65 9.68
C PHE A 163 -7.14 32.41 8.21
N LEU A 164 -7.52 31.28 7.62
CA LEU A 164 -7.13 30.95 6.25
C LEU A 164 -7.93 31.74 5.20
N LEU A 165 -9.20 32.05 5.47
CA LEU A 165 -10.02 32.91 4.61
C LEU A 165 -9.48 34.35 4.60
N GLU A 166 -9.03 34.86 5.74
CA GLU A 166 -8.39 36.19 5.83
C GLU A 166 -7.10 36.25 4.99
N LYS A 167 -6.39 35.13 4.85
CA LYS A 167 -5.23 34.98 3.96
C LYS A 167 -5.58 34.82 2.47
N GLY A 168 -6.86 34.89 2.10
CA GLY A 168 -7.32 34.85 0.71
C GLY A 168 -7.58 33.45 0.16
N HIS A 169 -7.57 32.41 1.00
CA HIS A 169 -7.93 31.06 0.58
C HIS A 169 -9.45 30.88 0.46
N LYS A 170 -9.90 29.89 -0.31
CA LYS A 170 -11.32 29.58 -0.51
C LYS A 170 -11.72 28.32 0.26
N HIS A 171 -12.97 28.27 0.74
CA HIS A 171 -13.53 27.11 1.43
C HIS A 171 -13.34 25.78 0.67
N GLU A 172 -13.44 25.80 -0.65
CA GLU A 172 -13.21 24.63 -1.51
C GLU A 172 -11.81 24.03 -1.33
N GLN A 173 -10.78 24.89 -1.30
CA GLN A 173 -9.39 24.47 -1.09
C GLN A 173 -9.17 23.92 0.32
N LEU A 174 -9.83 24.50 1.32
CA LEU A 174 -9.76 24.04 2.72
C LEU A 174 -10.42 22.66 2.89
N VAL A 175 -11.53 22.39 2.19
CA VAL A 175 -12.17 21.07 2.16
C VAL A 175 -11.26 20.06 1.45
N GLU A 176 -10.70 20.44 0.30
CA GLU A 176 -9.80 19.57 -0.48
C GLU A 176 -8.53 19.20 0.28
N ALA A 177 -7.97 20.13 1.05
CA ALA A 177 -6.85 19.86 1.95
C ALA A 177 -7.24 19.05 3.21
N GLY A 178 -8.55 18.81 3.43
CA GLY A 178 -9.06 18.06 4.58
C GLY A 178 -9.01 18.82 5.91
N LEU A 179 -8.89 20.15 5.88
CA LEU A 179 -8.80 21.01 7.07
C LEU A 179 -10.17 21.34 7.66
N ILE A 180 -11.19 21.45 6.81
CA ILE A 180 -12.58 21.72 7.21
C ILE A 180 -13.52 20.66 6.64
N ALA A 181 -14.73 20.59 7.20
CA ALA A 181 -15.80 19.71 6.74
C ALA A 181 -17.10 20.50 6.51
N LYS A 182 -17.95 20.00 5.62
CA LYS A 182 -19.29 20.56 5.37
C LYS A 182 -20.28 20.05 6.41
N ARG A 183 -21.20 20.90 6.87
CA ARG A 183 -22.35 20.51 7.70
C ARG A 183 -23.49 20.04 6.80
N GLU A 184 -24.34 19.15 7.30
CA GLU A 184 -25.54 18.68 6.59
C GLU A 184 -26.53 19.82 6.31
N ASN A 185 -26.68 20.76 7.25
CA ASN A 185 -27.60 21.90 7.14
C ASN A 185 -27.00 23.10 6.37
N GLY A 186 -25.86 22.91 5.69
CA GLY A 186 -25.09 23.98 5.06
C GLY A 186 -24.08 24.64 6.00
N GLY A 187 -23.02 25.19 5.41
CA GLY A 187 -21.88 25.78 6.12
C GLY A 187 -20.73 24.81 6.36
N PHE A 188 -19.66 25.33 6.98
CA PHE A 188 -18.41 24.62 7.21
C PHE A 188 -18.03 24.61 8.69
N TYR A 189 -17.11 23.73 9.05
CA TYR A 189 -16.49 23.72 10.36
C TYR A 189 -15.08 23.12 10.33
N ASP A 190 -14.23 23.56 11.25
CA ASP A 190 -12.88 23.05 11.45
C ASP A 190 -12.91 21.58 11.84
N ARG A 191 -12.16 20.74 11.12
CA ARG A 191 -12.14 19.30 11.37
C ARG A 191 -11.48 18.94 12.70
N PHE A 192 -10.41 19.66 13.03
CA PHE A 192 -9.62 19.47 14.24
C PHE A 192 -9.96 20.56 15.25
N ARG A 193 -10.36 20.15 16.45
CA ARG A 193 -10.78 21.03 17.55
C ARG A 193 -10.34 20.42 18.87
N ASN A 194 -9.88 21.27 19.79
CA ASN A 194 -9.35 20.89 21.10
C ASN A 194 -8.34 19.72 21.04
N ARG A 195 -7.34 19.82 20.16
CA ARG A 195 -6.42 18.72 19.86
C ARG A 195 -4.98 19.18 19.68
N ILE A 196 -4.05 18.38 20.18
CA ILE A 196 -2.63 18.48 19.83
C ILE A 196 -2.46 18.02 18.38
N MET A 197 -1.82 18.85 17.57
CA MET A 197 -1.67 18.69 16.14
C MET A 197 -0.25 18.23 15.79
N PHE A 198 -0.16 17.17 14.99
CA PHE A 198 1.08 16.61 14.47
C PHE A 198 1.11 16.77 12.94
N PRO A 199 1.93 17.67 12.40
CA PRO A 199 2.11 17.78 10.96
C PRO A 199 2.62 16.47 10.36
N ILE A 200 2.00 16.00 9.29
CA ILE A 200 2.42 14.79 8.57
C ILE A 200 3.02 15.23 7.24
N ARG A 201 4.28 14.84 7.02
CA ARG A 201 5.07 15.18 5.83
C ARG A 201 5.30 13.93 4.97
N ASP A 202 5.40 14.14 3.66
CA ASP A 202 5.84 13.09 2.75
C ASP A 202 7.34 12.80 2.92
N ALA A 203 7.85 11.75 2.29
CA ALA A 203 9.27 11.39 2.40
C ALA A 203 10.24 12.49 1.89
N ARG A 204 9.77 13.57 1.25
CA ARG A 204 10.59 14.72 0.85
C ARG A 204 10.52 15.88 1.85
N GLY A 205 9.73 15.76 2.91
CA GLY A 205 9.52 16.80 3.93
C GLY A 205 8.39 17.77 3.59
N ARG A 206 7.59 17.51 2.54
CA ARG A 206 6.50 18.41 2.14
C ARG A 206 5.22 18.03 2.88
N MET A 207 4.48 19.03 3.37
CA MET A 207 3.21 18.78 4.09
C MET A 207 2.23 17.94 3.28
N ALA A 208 1.61 16.97 3.94
CA ALA A 208 0.65 16.05 3.36
C ALA A 208 -0.69 16.06 4.10
N GLY A 209 -0.66 16.24 5.42
CA GLY A 209 -1.86 16.32 6.25
C GLY A 209 -1.51 16.46 7.73
N PHE A 210 -2.42 16.10 8.62
CA PHE A 210 -2.25 16.18 10.06
C PHE A 210 -2.70 14.91 10.76
N GLY A 211 -1.98 14.52 11.81
CA GLY A 211 -2.46 13.69 12.89
C GLY A 211 -2.90 14.59 14.03
N ALA A 212 -3.83 14.14 14.85
CA ALA A 212 -4.32 14.92 15.98
C ALA A 212 -4.70 14.03 17.16
N ARG A 213 -4.31 14.44 18.36
CA ARG A 213 -4.60 13.76 19.62
C ARG A 213 -5.42 14.67 20.53
N ILE A 214 -6.39 14.11 21.24
CA ILE A 214 -7.13 14.86 22.27
C ILE A 214 -6.18 15.48 23.30
N SER A 215 -6.47 16.72 23.71
CA SER A 215 -5.83 17.34 24.88
C SER A 215 -6.61 17.04 26.17
N ASP A 216 -7.93 16.92 26.09
CA ASP A 216 -8.79 16.52 27.22
C ASP A 216 -9.13 15.02 27.13
N PRO A 217 -8.86 14.19 28.16
CA PRO A 217 -9.23 12.78 28.21
C PRO A 217 -10.72 12.46 28.01
N LYS A 218 -11.61 13.43 28.20
CA LYS A 218 -13.06 13.28 28.00
C LYS A 218 -13.46 13.25 26.52
N ASP A 219 -12.62 13.77 25.63
CA ASP A 219 -12.92 13.86 24.22
C ASP A 219 -12.73 12.51 23.52
N GLN A 220 -13.58 12.23 22.52
CA GLN A 220 -13.43 11.06 21.65
C GLN A 220 -13.55 11.42 20.17
N PRO A 221 -12.87 10.68 19.28
CA PRO A 221 -11.91 9.60 19.55
C PRO A 221 -10.52 10.15 19.96
N LYS A 222 -9.70 9.32 20.64
CA LYS A 222 -8.37 9.73 21.18
C LYS A 222 -7.42 10.26 20.12
N PHE A 223 -7.43 9.65 18.93
CA PHE A 223 -6.65 10.08 17.77
C PHE A 223 -7.54 10.20 16.54
N ILE A 224 -7.27 11.22 15.72
CA ILE A 224 -7.83 11.37 14.38
C ILE A 224 -6.72 11.80 13.42
N ASN A 225 -6.85 11.44 12.15
CA ASN A 225 -5.97 11.92 11.09
C ASN A 225 -6.78 12.71 10.07
N SER A 226 -6.10 13.44 9.21
CA SER A 226 -6.67 13.98 7.98
C SER A 226 -7.41 12.88 7.19
N PRO A 227 -8.52 13.23 6.51
CA PRO A 227 -9.18 12.31 5.58
C PRO A 227 -8.25 11.99 4.41
N GLN A 228 -8.59 10.98 3.61
CA GLN A 228 -7.90 10.71 2.36
C GLN A 228 -8.01 11.95 1.44
N THR A 229 -6.86 12.43 0.94
CA THR A 229 -6.79 13.53 -0.04
C THR A 229 -5.79 13.16 -1.14
N VAL A 230 -5.65 14.03 -2.14
CA VAL A 230 -4.60 13.89 -3.17
C VAL A 230 -3.19 13.96 -2.58
N LEU A 231 -3.03 14.59 -1.41
CA LEU A 231 -1.75 14.71 -0.69
C LEU A 231 -1.59 13.68 0.43
N PHE A 232 -2.70 13.26 1.05
CA PHE A 232 -2.72 12.40 2.23
C PHE A 232 -3.24 11.00 1.92
N ASP A 233 -2.35 10.01 2.01
CA ASP A 233 -2.69 8.59 1.98
C ASP A 233 -2.10 7.91 3.22
N LYS A 234 -2.97 7.56 4.16
CA LYS A 234 -2.60 6.91 5.43
C LYS A 234 -1.84 5.61 5.20
N GLY A 235 -2.18 4.86 4.15
CA GLY A 235 -1.56 3.58 3.82
C GLY A 235 -0.20 3.70 3.14
N ARG A 236 0.26 4.90 2.78
CA ARG A 236 1.54 5.13 2.08
C ARG A 236 2.52 5.99 2.86
N LEU A 237 2.01 6.88 3.70
CA LEU A 237 2.83 7.77 4.52
C LEU A 237 3.29 7.07 5.80
N LEU A 238 4.42 7.51 6.34
CA LEU A 238 4.94 7.13 7.65
C LEU A 238 5.33 8.42 8.37
N PHE A 239 4.87 8.58 9.60
CA PHE A 239 5.22 9.73 10.41
C PHE A 239 6.72 9.69 10.77
N GLY A 240 7.39 10.85 10.71
CA GLY A 240 8.81 11.01 10.98
C GLY A 240 9.76 10.55 9.87
N LEU A 241 9.24 9.93 8.79
CA LEU A 241 10.09 9.40 7.72
C LEU A 241 10.95 10.49 7.08
N ASP A 242 10.41 11.68 6.84
CA ASP A 242 11.12 12.79 6.22
C ASP A 242 12.43 13.17 6.93
N GLY A 243 12.40 13.20 8.27
CA GLY A 243 13.56 13.39 9.15
C GLY A 243 14.41 12.13 9.33
N ALA A 244 13.80 10.94 9.32
CA ALA A 244 14.50 9.69 9.63
C ALA A 244 15.40 9.14 8.52
N ARG A 245 15.18 9.52 7.24
CA ARG A 245 15.90 8.94 6.08
C ARG A 245 17.43 8.91 6.19
N LYS A 246 18.03 9.95 6.79
CA LYS A 246 19.49 10.03 6.93
C LYS A 246 19.96 9.07 8.02
N ALA A 247 19.29 9.09 9.17
CA ALA A 247 19.58 8.22 10.30
C ALA A 247 19.38 6.74 9.95
N ILE A 248 18.28 6.40 9.25
CA ILE A 248 18.01 5.03 8.78
C ILE A 248 19.16 4.50 7.91
N ARG A 249 19.66 5.30 6.97
CA ARG A 249 20.78 4.90 6.11
C ARG A 249 22.10 4.80 6.87
N ALA A 250 22.35 5.72 7.81
CA ALA A 250 23.58 5.74 8.58
C ALA A 250 23.67 4.57 9.56
N ALA A 251 22.54 4.22 10.19
CA ALA A 251 22.43 3.06 11.09
C ALA A 251 22.19 1.74 10.36
N ASP A 252 21.92 1.78 9.05
CA ASP A 252 21.38 0.66 8.26
C ASP A 252 20.25 -0.07 9.01
N GLN A 253 19.31 0.69 9.55
CA GLN A 253 18.20 0.14 10.34
C GLN A 253 17.04 1.13 10.40
N ALA A 254 15.83 0.68 10.07
CA ALA A 254 14.59 1.42 10.32
C ALA A 254 13.87 0.85 11.54
N VAL A 255 13.47 1.71 12.47
CA VAL A 255 12.73 1.30 13.67
C VAL A 255 11.28 1.76 13.54
N VAL A 256 10.34 0.82 13.59
CA VAL A 256 8.90 1.08 13.48
C VAL A 256 8.27 0.99 14.86
N VAL A 257 7.70 2.10 15.32
CA VAL A 257 6.98 2.26 16.61
C VAL A 257 5.50 2.60 16.38
N GLU A 258 4.68 2.58 17.43
CA GLU A 258 3.23 2.67 17.30
C GLU A 258 2.70 4.07 17.03
N GLY A 259 3.26 5.09 17.69
CA GLY A 259 2.65 6.42 17.76
C GLY A 259 3.55 7.60 17.44
N TYR A 260 2.91 8.77 17.37
CA TYR A 260 3.58 10.05 17.16
C TYR A 260 4.55 10.40 18.30
N PHE A 261 4.16 10.11 19.55
CA PHE A 261 4.95 10.39 20.73
C PHE A 261 6.24 9.58 20.77
N ASP A 262 6.15 8.28 20.47
CA ASP A 262 7.31 7.40 20.35
C ASP A 262 8.35 7.95 19.38
N VAL A 263 7.92 8.35 18.18
CA VAL A 263 8.81 8.92 17.17
C VAL A 263 9.47 10.21 17.68
N ILE A 264 8.69 11.13 18.26
CA ILE A 264 9.22 12.40 18.75
C ILE A 264 10.21 12.18 19.90
N ALA A 265 9.86 11.32 20.86
CA ALA A 265 10.69 11.00 22.02
C ALA A 265 12.00 10.32 21.59
N LEU A 266 11.94 9.35 20.68
CA LEU A 266 13.11 8.66 20.15
C LEU A 266 14.04 9.61 19.41
N HIS A 267 13.50 10.48 18.54
CA HIS A 267 14.32 11.47 17.84
C HIS A 267 14.96 12.46 18.81
N GLN A 268 14.22 12.89 19.85
CA GLN A 268 14.75 13.73 20.92
C GLN A 268 15.87 13.04 21.70
N ALA A 269 15.76 11.73 21.95
CA ALA A 269 16.78 10.92 22.61
C ALA A 269 17.99 10.59 21.72
N GLY A 270 18.04 11.10 20.47
CA GLY A 270 19.13 10.88 19.51
C GLY A 270 18.91 9.69 18.57
N HIS A 271 17.79 8.98 18.70
CA HIS A 271 17.42 7.82 17.87
C HIS A 271 16.57 8.25 16.68
N GLY A 272 17.20 8.97 15.76
CA GLY A 272 16.52 9.57 14.59
C GLY A 272 16.04 8.57 13.53
N ASN A 273 16.26 7.26 13.69
CA ASN A 273 15.85 6.23 12.72
C ASN A 273 14.45 5.64 12.99
N ALA A 274 13.69 6.24 13.91
CA ALA A 274 12.33 5.82 14.24
C ALA A 274 11.26 6.43 13.32
N VAL A 275 10.24 5.64 12.98
CA VAL A 275 9.06 6.02 12.19
C VAL A 275 7.80 5.33 12.74
N SER A 276 6.61 5.86 12.43
CA SER A 276 5.34 5.25 12.89
C SER A 276 4.27 5.22 11.79
N PRO A 277 3.49 4.12 11.68
CA PRO A 277 2.22 4.12 10.96
C PRO A 277 1.15 4.84 11.80
N MET A 278 0.25 5.57 11.14
CA MET A 278 -0.67 6.49 11.83
C MET A 278 -1.92 5.81 12.42
N GLY A 279 -1.75 4.80 13.27
CA GLY A 279 -2.85 4.07 13.92
C GLY A 279 -3.53 3.04 13.00
N THR A 280 -2.74 2.29 12.25
CA THR A 280 -3.13 1.10 11.47
C THR A 280 -1.98 0.10 11.50
N ALA A 281 -2.26 -1.17 11.21
CA ALA A 281 -1.21 -2.12 10.89
C ALA A 281 -0.31 -1.58 9.75
N LEU A 282 0.98 -1.88 9.83
CA LEU A 282 1.97 -1.50 8.83
C LEU A 282 1.60 -2.08 7.46
N THR A 283 1.62 -1.25 6.41
CA THR A 283 1.17 -1.64 5.06
C THR A 283 2.33 -2.08 4.16
N SER A 284 1.98 -2.75 3.05
CA SER A 284 2.95 -3.12 2.01
C SER A 284 3.61 -1.93 1.33
N HIS A 285 2.91 -0.81 1.20
CA HIS A 285 3.46 0.40 0.61
C HIS A 285 4.47 1.07 1.55
N GLN A 286 4.17 1.10 2.85
CA GLN A 286 5.06 1.65 3.87
C GLN A 286 6.35 0.82 3.98
N LEU A 287 6.25 -0.51 4.00
CA LEU A 287 7.42 -1.40 4.01
C LEU A 287 8.30 -1.24 2.77
N ARG A 288 7.69 -1.19 1.57
CA ARG A 288 8.44 -0.91 0.33
C ARG A 288 9.10 0.47 0.34
N SER A 289 8.49 1.45 1.02
CA SER A 289 9.11 2.77 1.20
C SER A 289 10.36 2.68 2.07
N LEU A 290 10.30 1.96 3.19
CA LEU A 290 11.43 1.74 4.10
C LEU A 290 12.57 0.95 3.47
N LYS A 291 12.26 -0.08 2.66
CA LYS A 291 13.24 -0.89 1.91
C LYS A 291 14.20 -0.05 1.06
N ARG A 292 13.77 1.14 0.61
CA ARG A 292 14.61 2.08 -0.17
C ARG A 292 15.76 2.68 0.64
N TYR A 293 15.70 2.60 1.97
CA TYR A 293 16.64 3.22 2.89
C TYR A 293 17.46 2.18 3.66
N SER A 294 16.85 1.08 4.08
CA SER A 294 17.53 -0.06 4.71
C SER A 294 16.71 -1.34 4.50
N ARG A 295 17.40 -2.49 4.48
CA ARG A 295 16.79 -3.82 4.47
C ARG A 295 16.54 -4.34 5.88
N ASN A 296 17.10 -3.70 6.92
CA ASN A 296 16.94 -4.12 8.31
C ASN A 296 15.83 -3.30 8.97
N ILE A 297 14.73 -3.98 9.30
CA ILE A 297 13.54 -3.37 9.87
C ILE A 297 13.34 -3.95 11.27
N VAL A 298 13.31 -3.08 12.27
CA VAL A 298 13.01 -3.44 13.66
C VAL A 298 11.61 -2.97 13.99
N LEU A 299 10.77 -3.88 14.47
CA LEU A 299 9.45 -3.57 15.00
C LEU A 299 9.55 -3.48 16.52
N ALA A 300 9.24 -2.31 17.07
CA ALA A 300 9.15 -2.07 18.51
C ALA A 300 7.71 -1.66 18.82
N LEU A 301 6.85 -2.69 18.99
CA LEU A 301 5.41 -2.58 19.20
C LEU A 301 5.07 -2.99 20.64
N ASP A 302 3.91 -2.56 21.12
CA ASP A 302 3.51 -2.77 22.51
C ASP A 302 3.30 -4.27 22.80
N ALA A 303 3.69 -4.72 23.99
CA ALA A 303 3.71 -6.13 24.37
C ALA A 303 2.33 -6.71 24.77
N ASP A 304 1.23 -6.12 24.31
CA ASP A 304 -0.12 -6.58 24.65
C ASP A 304 -0.66 -7.63 23.64
N ALA A 305 -1.80 -8.24 23.97
CA ALA A 305 -2.44 -9.23 23.10
C ALA A 305 -2.83 -8.65 21.73
N ALA A 306 -3.08 -7.35 21.63
CA ALA A 306 -3.38 -6.65 20.38
C ALA A 306 -2.10 -6.40 19.55
N GLY A 307 -0.98 -6.08 20.19
CA GLY A 307 0.35 -5.89 19.64
C GLY A 307 0.95 -7.19 19.10
N ASN A 308 0.75 -8.32 19.79
CA ASN A 308 1.10 -9.65 19.28
C ASN A 308 0.36 -9.99 17.97
N GLN A 309 -0.94 -9.71 17.92
CA GLN A 309 -1.75 -9.88 16.71
C GLN A 309 -1.38 -8.87 15.61
N ALA A 310 -1.04 -7.63 15.98
CA ALA A 310 -0.56 -6.61 15.05
C ALA A 310 0.80 -6.99 14.44
N THR A 311 1.68 -7.60 15.23
CA THR A 311 2.99 -8.12 14.82
C THR A 311 2.83 -9.24 13.79
N LEU A 312 1.97 -10.23 14.04
CA LEU A 312 1.69 -11.31 13.08
C LEU A 312 1.04 -10.80 11.79
N ARG A 313 0.15 -9.80 11.88
CA ARG A 313 -0.44 -9.14 10.69
C ARG A 313 0.60 -8.36 9.90
N GLY A 314 1.41 -7.54 10.56
CA GLY A 314 2.48 -6.76 9.94
C GLY A 314 3.52 -7.66 9.26
N LEU A 315 3.80 -8.83 9.84
CA LEU A 315 4.65 -9.85 9.24
C LEU A 315 4.06 -10.44 7.96
N ASN A 316 2.78 -10.83 7.95
CA ASN A 316 2.14 -11.31 6.72
C ASN A 316 2.13 -10.23 5.63
N VAL A 317 1.85 -8.98 6.00
CA VAL A 317 1.93 -7.85 5.08
C VAL A 317 3.36 -7.67 4.53
N ALA A 318 4.38 -7.83 5.37
CA ALA A 318 5.77 -7.76 4.92
C ALA A 318 6.13 -8.86 3.91
N ARG A 319 5.64 -10.07 4.15
CA ARG A 319 5.83 -11.23 3.27
C ARG A 319 5.15 -11.10 1.91
N GLU A 320 4.04 -10.37 1.86
CA GLU A 320 3.31 -10.07 0.63
C GLU A 320 3.89 -8.86 -0.12
N ALA A 321 4.44 -7.89 0.63
CA ALA A 321 4.88 -6.60 0.12
C ALA A 321 6.29 -6.58 -0.48
N LEU A 322 7.19 -7.34 0.12
CA LEU A 322 8.62 -7.24 -0.16
C LEU A 322 8.93 -8.10 -1.39
N ASP A 323 9.57 -7.47 -2.37
CA ASP A 323 9.84 -8.08 -3.67
C ASP A 323 10.51 -9.43 -3.50
N ARG A 324 9.86 -10.43 -4.09
CA ARG A 324 10.38 -11.77 -4.26
C ARG A 324 11.34 -11.76 -5.44
N GLU A 325 12.63 -11.53 -5.18
CA GLU A 325 13.63 -11.77 -6.22
C GLU A 325 13.56 -13.26 -6.58
N PRO A 326 13.42 -13.61 -7.88
CA PRO A 326 13.33 -14.99 -8.31
C PRO A 326 14.72 -15.63 -8.25
N ASP A 327 15.06 -16.23 -7.12
CA ASP A 327 16.28 -17.03 -7.02
C ASP A 327 16.09 -18.31 -7.86
N PRO A 328 16.96 -18.57 -8.85
CA PRO A 328 16.96 -19.84 -9.56
C PRO A 328 17.50 -20.94 -8.63
N VAL A 329 16.59 -21.76 -8.10
CA VAL A 329 16.91 -22.95 -7.31
C VAL A 329 16.83 -24.17 -8.22
N PHE A 330 17.91 -24.94 -8.29
CA PHE A 330 17.91 -26.22 -8.99
C PHE A 330 17.25 -27.27 -8.11
N ASP A 331 16.19 -27.91 -8.58
CA ASP A 331 15.67 -29.08 -7.88
C ASP A 331 16.58 -30.30 -8.09
N ALA A 332 16.40 -31.35 -7.27
CA ALA A 332 17.18 -32.60 -7.36
C ALA A 332 17.09 -33.32 -8.72
N ARG A 333 16.31 -32.81 -9.68
CA ARG A 333 16.17 -33.30 -11.06
C ARG A 333 16.78 -32.33 -12.09
N GLY A 334 17.45 -31.27 -11.64
CA GLY A 334 18.14 -30.30 -12.50
C GLY A 334 17.22 -29.25 -13.14
N LEU A 335 15.97 -29.10 -12.68
CA LEU A 335 15.06 -28.08 -13.19
C LEU A 335 15.22 -26.77 -12.39
N VAL A 336 15.33 -25.64 -13.12
CA VAL A 336 15.36 -24.31 -12.54
C VAL A 336 13.96 -23.96 -12.02
N ARG A 337 13.85 -23.73 -10.71
CA ARG A 337 12.67 -23.18 -10.06
C ARG A 337 12.98 -21.76 -9.63
N HIS A 338 12.02 -20.86 -9.80
CA HIS A 338 12.10 -19.53 -9.23
C HIS A 338 11.38 -19.54 -7.89
N GLU A 339 12.15 -19.50 -6.81
CA GLU A 339 11.62 -19.31 -5.46
C GLU A 339 11.74 -17.83 -5.10
N GLY A 340 10.61 -17.24 -4.72
CA GLY A 340 10.57 -15.83 -4.35
C GLY A 340 10.90 -15.66 -2.88
N ARG A 341 12.01 -14.97 -2.56
CA ARG A 341 12.52 -14.81 -1.19
C ARG A 341 12.41 -13.37 -0.70
N LEU A 342 12.35 -13.21 0.61
CA LEU A 342 12.12 -11.92 1.26
C LEU A 342 13.47 -11.21 1.43
N ASP A 343 13.67 -10.15 0.66
CA ASP A 343 14.92 -9.37 0.67
C ASP A 343 14.87 -8.23 1.71
N ALA A 344 14.55 -8.59 2.95
CA ALA A 344 14.62 -7.71 4.14
C ALA A 344 14.75 -8.56 5.41
N GLU A 345 15.57 -8.09 6.35
CA GLU A 345 15.67 -8.68 7.69
C GLU A 345 14.68 -7.98 8.62
N ILE A 346 13.75 -8.74 9.20
CA ILE A 346 12.77 -8.22 10.15
C ILE A 346 13.10 -8.75 11.54
N ARG A 347 13.26 -7.83 12.49
CA ARG A 347 13.52 -8.12 13.90
C ARG A 347 12.44 -7.50 14.77
N ILE A 348 12.21 -8.07 15.95
CA ILE A 348 11.21 -7.61 16.91
C ILE A 348 11.90 -7.32 18.23
N VAL A 349 11.59 -6.16 18.80
CA VAL A 349 12.02 -5.77 20.14
C VAL A 349 10.89 -6.00 21.11
N GLY A 350 11.16 -6.77 22.16
CA GLY A 350 10.28 -6.83 23.33
C GLY A 350 10.54 -5.63 24.23
N LEU A 351 9.51 -4.85 24.53
CA LEU A 351 9.58 -3.76 25.50
C LEU A 351 9.44 -4.30 26.94
N PRO A 352 10.03 -3.61 27.94
CA PRO A 352 9.76 -3.91 29.34
C PRO A 352 8.26 -3.84 29.66
N GLU A 353 7.81 -4.67 30.61
CA GLU A 353 6.39 -4.76 30.94
C GLU A 353 5.80 -3.41 31.36
N GLY A 354 4.75 -2.99 30.67
CA GLY A 354 4.02 -1.75 30.96
C GLY A 354 4.71 -0.46 30.52
N LYS A 355 5.79 -0.54 29.72
CA LYS A 355 6.49 0.64 29.19
C LYS A 355 6.33 0.76 27.67
N ASP A 356 6.14 2.00 27.24
CA ASP A 356 6.09 2.39 25.83
C ASP A 356 7.49 2.84 25.35
N PRO A 357 7.76 2.89 24.03
CA PRO A 357 9.06 3.34 23.50
C PRO A 357 9.48 4.74 23.96
N ASP A 358 8.54 5.67 24.10
CA ASP A 358 8.83 7.02 24.59
C ASP A 358 9.32 7.02 26.05
N GLU A 359 8.67 6.27 26.94
CA GLU A 359 9.07 6.13 28.34
C GLU A 359 10.47 5.54 28.47
N VAL A 360 10.77 4.47 27.72
CA VAL A 360 12.10 3.83 27.74
C VAL A 360 13.17 4.80 27.26
N ALA A 361 12.93 5.48 26.14
CA ALA A 361 13.91 6.39 25.54
C ALA A 361 14.17 7.64 26.38
N LEU A 362 13.15 8.14 27.09
CA LEU A 362 13.27 9.33 27.94
C LEU A 362 13.94 9.03 29.29
N GLU A 363 13.76 7.82 29.85
CA GLU A 363 14.43 7.42 31.08
C GLU A 363 15.93 7.14 30.86
N ASP A 364 16.27 6.35 29.84
CA ASP A 364 17.65 5.97 29.51
C ASP A 364 17.85 5.73 28.00
N PRO A 365 18.46 6.69 27.28
CA PRO A 365 18.76 6.55 25.85
C PRO A 365 19.68 5.36 25.52
N GLU A 366 20.55 4.92 26.43
CA GLU A 366 21.43 3.76 26.21
C GLU A 366 20.64 2.45 26.33
N ALA A 367 19.67 2.37 27.25
CA ALA A 367 18.80 1.21 27.40
C ALA A 367 18.04 0.91 26.10
N TRP A 368 17.58 1.93 25.38
CA TRP A 368 16.97 1.76 24.05
C TRP A 368 17.91 1.08 23.05
N THR A 369 19.17 1.52 23.02
CA THR A 369 20.19 0.96 22.12
C THR A 369 20.44 -0.52 22.45
N ASP A 370 20.49 -0.86 23.73
CA ASP A 370 20.68 -2.24 24.18
C ASP A 370 19.47 -3.13 23.86
N LEU A 371 18.25 -2.59 23.91
CA LEU A 371 17.04 -3.30 23.45
C LEU A 371 17.10 -3.58 21.94
N LEU A 372 17.50 -2.59 21.13
CA LEU A 372 17.66 -2.78 19.69
C LEU A 372 18.70 -3.86 19.35
N ARG A 373 19.81 -3.95 20.10
CA ARG A 373 20.82 -5.01 19.91
C ARG A 373 20.29 -6.40 20.26
N LYS A 374 19.39 -6.48 21.24
CA LYS A 374 18.74 -7.73 21.69
C LYS A 374 17.51 -8.08 20.87
N ALA A 375 17.15 -7.28 19.85
CA ALA A 375 16.00 -7.55 18.98
C ALA A 375 16.10 -8.95 18.39
N SER A 376 15.06 -9.76 18.59
CA SER A 376 15.01 -11.14 18.11
C SER A 376 14.65 -11.16 16.62
N PRO A 377 15.26 -12.03 15.81
CA PRO A 377 14.77 -12.31 14.47
C PRO A 377 13.29 -12.69 14.52
N VAL A 378 12.50 -12.25 13.52
CA VAL A 378 11.05 -12.45 13.53
C VAL A 378 10.64 -13.92 13.64
N VAL A 379 11.40 -14.81 12.99
CA VAL A 379 11.14 -16.25 13.02
C VAL A 379 11.26 -16.81 14.44
N GLU A 380 12.30 -16.40 15.18
CA GLU A 380 12.52 -16.81 16.57
C GLU A 380 11.45 -16.26 17.49
N TYR A 381 11.13 -14.98 17.35
CA TYR A 381 10.11 -14.34 18.15
C TYR A 381 8.75 -15.03 17.98
N VAL A 382 8.34 -15.33 16.75
CA VAL A 382 7.06 -16.01 16.48
C VAL A 382 7.08 -17.46 17.00
N MET A 383 8.21 -18.16 16.90
CA MET A 383 8.36 -19.48 17.52
C MET A 383 8.13 -19.41 19.03
N ASP A 384 8.79 -18.49 19.72
CA ASP A 384 8.69 -18.37 21.18
C ASP A 384 7.29 -17.92 21.61
N LEU A 385 6.66 -16.99 20.87
CA LEU A 385 5.30 -16.52 21.12
C LEU A 385 4.26 -17.65 20.97
N LEU A 386 4.33 -18.44 19.89
CA LEU A 386 3.34 -19.48 19.61
C LEU A 386 3.52 -20.73 20.47
N ILE A 387 4.76 -21.04 20.84
CA ILE A 387 5.07 -22.23 21.64
C ILE A 387 4.82 -21.96 23.11
N GLY A 388 5.14 -20.75 23.57
CA GLY A 388 5.00 -20.33 24.96
C GLY A 388 5.85 -21.18 25.93
N PRO A 389 5.74 -20.94 27.24
CA PRO A 389 6.48 -21.68 28.25
C PRO A 389 5.91 -23.09 28.55
N SER A 390 4.80 -23.49 27.93
CA SER A 390 4.12 -24.76 28.22
C SER A 390 4.60 -25.91 27.36
N ASP A 391 5.06 -26.97 28.01
CA ASP A 391 5.64 -28.16 27.39
C ASP A 391 4.60 -29.18 26.87
N SER A 392 3.31 -28.90 27.09
CA SER A 392 2.17 -29.77 26.77
C SER A 392 1.41 -29.26 25.56
N GLN A 393 1.93 -29.56 24.36
CA GLN A 393 1.20 -29.35 23.12
C GLN A 393 0.71 -30.69 22.56
N ASP A 394 -0.58 -30.78 22.24
CA ASP A 394 -1.10 -31.94 21.53
C ASP A 394 -0.64 -31.96 20.06
N ALA A 395 -0.86 -33.08 19.36
CA ALA A 395 -0.43 -33.20 17.96
C ALA A 395 -1.10 -32.17 17.02
N LYS A 396 -2.34 -31.74 17.32
CA LYS A 396 -3.07 -30.76 16.50
C LYS A 396 -2.48 -29.36 16.66
N GLN A 397 -2.13 -28.97 17.89
CA GLN A 397 -1.48 -27.70 18.23
C GLN A 397 -0.09 -27.62 17.60
N LYS A 398 0.73 -28.66 17.72
CA LYS A 398 2.04 -28.73 17.06
C LYS A 398 1.92 -28.54 15.55
N ALA A 399 0.95 -29.19 14.91
CA ALA A 399 0.70 -29.03 13.49
C ALA A 399 0.20 -27.62 13.11
N ALA A 400 -0.60 -26.98 13.98
CA ALA A 400 -1.07 -25.61 13.77
C ALA A 400 0.07 -24.59 13.88
N ILE A 401 0.96 -24.73 14.87
CA ILE A 401 2.15 -23.88 15.03
C ILE A 401 3.08 -24.05 13.83
N ALA A 402 3.38 -25.29 13.42
CA ALA A 402 4.23 -25.53 12.26
C ALA A 402 3.65 -24.87 10.98
N ARG A 403 2.32 -24.91 10.78
CA ARG A 403 1.65 -24.24 9.65
C ARG A 403 1.80 -22.72 9.65
N GLN A 404 1.99 -22.09 10.81
CA GLN A 404 2.19 -20.64 10.93
C GLN A 404 3.66 -20.24 10.79
N VAL A 405 4.58 -21.04 11.34
CA VAL A 405 6.03 -20.72 11.36
C VAL A 405 6.75 -21.11 10.06
N LEU A 406 6.44 -22.27 9.47
CA LEU A 406 7.13 -22.76 8.26
C LEU A 406 7.09 -21.77 7.08
N PRO A 407 5.98 -21.06 6.80
CA PRO A 407 5.98 -20.01 5.80
C PRO A 407 7.01 -18.89 6.05
N LEU A 408 7.28 -18.56 7.32
CA LEU A 408 8.29 -17.55 7.70
C LEU A 408 9.70 -18.07 7.45
N ILE A 409 9.93 -19.36 7.76
CA ILE A 409 11.20 -20.03 7.54
C ILE A 409 11.54 -20.07 6.05
N GLU A 410 10.59 -20.44 5.18
CA GLU A 410 10.84 -20.47 3.73
C GLU A 410 11.13 -19.10 3.11
N ASP A 411 10.64 -18.03 3.72
CA ASP A 411 10.89 -16.67 3.24
C ASP A 411 12.31 -16.17 3.55
N VAL A 412 13.06 -16.87 4.43
CA VAL A 412 14.47 -16.58 4.74
C VAL A 412 15.36 -16.86 3.53
N ALA A 413 16.14 -15.86 3.15
CA ALA A 413 16.97 -15.90 1.95
C ALA A 413 18.11 -16.93 2.04
N ASP A 414 18.81 -16.95 3.17
CA ASP A 414 19.96 -17.81 3.43
C ASP A 414 19.52 -19.28 3.70
N PRO A 415 20.02 -20.26 2.93
CA PRO A 415 19.61 -21.65 3.08
C PRO A 415 20.12 -22.31 4.37
N VAL A 416 21.24 -21.86 4.92
CA VAL A 416 21.79 -22.35 6.19
C VAL A 416 20.97 -21.82 7.36
N GLU A 417 20.62 -20.54 7.33
CA GLU A 417 19.75 -19.92 8.33
C GLU A 417 18.36 -20.59 8.35
N ARG A 418 17.81 -20.85 7.17
CA ARG A 418 16.54 -21.58 7.00
C ARG A 418 16.58 -22.96 7.65
N GLU A 419 17.64 -23.72 7.40
CA GLU A 419 17.82 -25.05 7.96
C GLU A 419 17.97 -24.98 9.49
N ALA A 420 18.72 -24.01 10.01
CA ALA A 420 18.86 -23.79 11.44
C ALA A 420 17.50 -23.49 12.10
N TYR A 421 16.65 -22.67 11.48
CA TYR A 421 15.30 -22.41 11.97
C TYR A 421 14.38 -23.62 11.89
N ARG A 422 14.47 -24.43 10.83
CA ARG A 422 13.71 -25.69 10.71
C ARG A 422 14.08 -26.67 11.82
N GLN A 423 15.37 -26.84 12.08
CA GLN A 423 15.89 -27.66 13.18
C GLN A 423 15.43 -27.12 14.54
N GLY A 424 15.48 -25.81 14.74
CA GLY A 424 15.01 -25.14 15.95
C GLY A 424 13.52 -25.40 16.22
N LEU A 425 12.68 -25.26 15.18
CA LEU A 425 11.24 -25.54 15.26
C LEU A 425 10.95 -27.01 15.58
N ALA A 426 11.62 -27.94 14.90
CA ALA A 426 11.47 -29.38 15.14
C ALA A 426 11.82 -29.77 16.58
N ARG A 427 12.92 -29.21 17.11
CA ARG A 427 13.37 -29.42 18.48
C ARG A 427 12.37 -28.90 19.51
N ARG A 428 11.89 -27.66 19.34
CA ARG A 428 10.89 -27.05 20.25
C ARG A 428 9.56 -27.81 20.23
N LEU A 429 9.10 -28.25 19.05
CA LEU A 429 7.86 -29.05 18.92
C LEU A 429 8.03 -30.53 19.29
N LYS A 430 9.26 -31.02 19.53
CA LYS A 430 9.58 -32.43 19.80
C LYS A 430 9.02 -33.35 18.71
N VAL A 431 9.27 -33.02 17.45
CA VAL A 431 8.88 -33.81 16.28
C VAL A 431 10.10 -34.07 15.38
N ASP A 432 10.02 -35.12 14.56
CA ASP A 432 11.08 -35.43 13.61
C ASP A 432 11.16 -34.36 12.51
N GLU A 433 12.37 -33.89 12.20
CA GLU A 433 12.63 -32.88 11.18
C GLU A 433 12.12 -33.30 9.79
N ARG A 434 12.15 -34.60 9.48
CA ARG A 434 11.65 -35.13 8.20
C ARG A 434 10.14 -34.90 8.03
N ALA A 435 9.40 -34.78 9.14
CA ALA A 435 7.99 -34.42 9.10
C ALA A 435 7.78 -32.98 8.58
N MET A 436 8.80 -32.12 8.63
CA MET A 436 8.78 -30.74 8.12
C MET A 436 9.41 -30.60 6.73
N MET A 437 10.28 -31.52 6.31
CA MET A 437 10.95 -31.54 4.99
C MET A 437 9.99 -31.75 3.81
N GLY A 438 8.81 -32.33 4.07
CA GLY A 438 7.73 -32.49 3.09
C GLY A 438 6.72 -31.35 3.07
N TRP A 439 6.88 -30.34 3.95
CA TRP A 439 6.01 -29.18 3.95
C TRP A 439 6.22 -28.41 2.65
N ARG A 440 5.21 -28.45 1.80
CA ARG A 440 5.10 -27.52 0.70
C ARG A 440 4.12 -26.45 1.16
N PRO A 441 4.39 -25.16 0.96
CA PRO A 441 3.30 -24.21 0.97
C PRO A 441 2.26 -24.81 0.02
N LYS A 442 1.02 -25.00 0.50
CA LYS A 442 -0.09 -25.23 -0.43
C LYS A 442 0.09 -24.11 -1.43
N ARG A 443 0.46 -24.46 -2.67
CA ARG A 443 0.53 -23.48 -3.73
C ARG A 443 -0.89 -22.96 -3.74
N THR A 444 -1.08 -21.79 -3.16
CA THR A 444 -2.17 -20.94 -3.55
C THR A 444 -1.87 -20.75 -5.04
N THR A 445 -2.41 -21.64 -5.88
CA THR A 445 -3.10 -21.16 -7.07
C THR A 445 -3.75 -19.90 -6.59
N ARG A 446 -3.34 -18.75 -7.11
CA ARG A 446 -3.86 -17.42 -6.77
C ARG A 446 -5.39 -17.48 -6.80
N THR A 447 -6.01 -17.99 -5.75
CA THR A 447 -7.21 -17.46 -5.18
C THR A 447 -6.69 -16.15 -4.63
N GLN A 448 -7.02 -15.08 -5.35
CA GLN A 448 -6.97 -13.75 -4.80
C GLN A 448 -7.72 -13.82 -3.47
N ALA A 449 -6.97 -13.95 -2.36
CA ALA A 449 -7.50 -13.61 -1.07
C ALA A 449 -7.70 -12.11 -1.13
N SER A 450 -8.96 -11.72 -1.07
CA SER A 450 -9.47 -10.38 -1.13
C SER A 450 -8.75 -9.49 -0.12
N ALA A 451 -7.95 -8.57 -0.65
CA ALA A 451 -7.76 -7.28 0.00
C ALA A 451 -9.15 -6.68 0.26
N PRO A 452 -9.40 -6.03 1.40
CA PRO A 452 -10.50 -5.09 1.47
C PRO A 452 -10.24 -4.00 0.42
N ASP A 453 -11.12 -3.96 -0.58
CA ASP A 453 -11.42 -2.83 -1.46
C ASP A 453 -10.44 -2.33 -2.52
N LEU A 454 -9.89 -3.25 -3.31
CA LEU A 454 -9.68 -2.96 -4.75
C LEU A 454 -10.75 -3.61 -5.65
N GLN A 455 -11.36 -4.72 -5.19
CA GLN A 455 -12.42 -5.40 -5.96
C GLN A 455 -13.80 -4.75 -5.83
N GLN A 456 -14.22 -4.15 -4.69
CA GLN A 456 -15.49 -3.39 -4.69
C GLN A 456 -15.37 -2.08 -5.47
N VAL A 457 -14.21 -1.41 -5.44
CA VAL A 457 -13.98 -0.17 -6.21
C VAL A 457 -14.04 -0.46 -7.71
N ASP A 458 -13.41 -1.56 -8.17
CA ASP A 458 -13.50 -2.02 -9.56
C ASP A 458 -14.90 -2.62 -9.88
N SER A 459 -15.60 -3.20 -8.90
CA SER A 459 -16.98 -3.68 -9.06
C SER A 459 -17.97 -2.55 -9.24
N MET A 460 -17.93 -1.53 -8.39
CA MET A 460 -18.75 -0.34 -8.51
C MET A 460 -18.40 0.46 -9.78
N ALA A 461 -17.13 0.48 -10.19
CA ALA A 461 -16.74 1.09 -11.46
C ALA A 461 -17.29 0.33 -12.68
N THR A 462 -17.21 -1.01 -12.67
CA THR A 462 -17.78 -1.85 -13.75
C THR A 462 -19.31 -1.79 -13.76
N GLU A 463 -19.95 -1.88 -12.59
CA GLU A 463 -21.41 -1.75 -12.43
C GLU A 463 -21.88 -0.38 -12.90
N GLY A 464 -21.22 0.69 -12.45
CA GLY A 464 -21.53 2.05 -12.86
C GLY A 464 -21.33 2.30 -14.35
N PHE A 465 -20.29 1.71 -14.96
CA PHE A 465 -20.09 1.76 -16.41
C PHE A 465 -21.21 1.03 -17.17
N CYS A 466 -21.49 -0.22 -16.83
CA CYS A 466 -22.56 -1.01 -17.46
C CYS A 466 -23.94 -0.35 -17.28
N LEU A 467 -24.25 0.14 -16.07
CA LEU A 467 -25.49 0.87 -15.81
C LEU A 467 -25.55 2.20 -16.55
N GLY A 468 -24.44 2.95 -16.63
CA GLY A 468 -24.38 4.19 -17.39
C GLY A 468 -24.75 4.00 -18.86
N LEU A 469 -24.24 2.93 -19.48
CA LEU A 469 -24.61 2.55 -20.84
C LEU A 469 -26.10 2.21 -20.96
N LEU A 470 -26.62 1.38 -20.06
CA LEU A 470 -28.04 0.97 -20.06
C LEU A 470 -29.01 2.11 -19.71
N LEU A 471 -28.60 3.10 -18.93
CA LEU A 471 -29.42 4.28 -18.61
C LEU A 471 -29.48 5.26 -19.78
N ARG A 472 -28.39 5.35 -20.56
CA ARG A 472 -28.33 6.17 -21.76
C ARG A 472 -29.06 5.53 -22.93
N ASP A 473 -28.96 4.21 -23.07
CA ASP A 473 -29.66 3.39 -24.06
C ASP A 473 -30.26 2.13 -23.40
N PRO A 474 -31.49 2.20 -22.89
CA PRO A 474 -32.16 1.04 -22.28
C PRO A 474 -32.29 -0.16 -23.23
N GLU A 475 -32.47 0.06 -24.53
CA GLU A 475 -32.66 -1.02 -25.51
C GLU A 475 -31.41 -1.88 -25.69
N LEU A 476 -30.23 -1.36 -25.29
CA LEU A 476 -28.99 -2.12 -25.20
C LEU A 476 -29.15 -3.40 -24.36
N THR A 477 -30.09 -3.42 -23.41
CA THR A 477 -30.44 -4.63 -22.65
C THR A 477 -30.78 -5.80 -23.57
N TYR A 478 -31.61 -5.61 -24.60
CA TYR A 478 -31.98 -6.66 -25.55
C TYR A 478 -30.79 -7.17 -26.35
N TRP A 479 -29.85 -6.28 -26.68
CA TRP A 479 -28.65 -6.65 -27.40
C TRP A 479 -27.70 -7.48 -26.52
N ILE A 480 -27.49 -7.08 -25.27
CA ILE A 480 -26.71 -7.84 -24.29
C ILE A 480 -27.34 -9.21 -24.01
N ASP A 481 -28.67 -9.28 -23.90
CA ASP A 481 -29.38 -10.54 -23.71
C ASP A 481 -29.16 -11.50 -24.87
N ARG A 482 -29.12 -11.01 -26.13
CA ARG A 482 -28.75 -11.85 -27.27
C ARG A 482 -27.32 -12.38 -27.17
N GLN A 483 -26.37 -11.56 -26.70
CA GLN A 483 -24.99 -12.00 -26.47
C GLN A 483 -24.90 -13.06 -25.38
N LEU A 484 -25.64 -12.91 -24.27
CA LEU A 484 -25.72 -13.91 -23.19
C LEU A 484 -26.40 -15.20 -23.66
N HIS A 485 -27.50 -15.09 -24.43
CA HIS A 485 -28.18 -16.25 -25.00
C HIS A 485 -27.31 -17.01 -26.01
N ALA A 486 -26.46 -16.33 -26.78
CA ALA A 486 -25.47 -16.98 -27.64
C ALA A 486 -24.44 -17.82 -26.85
N LEU A 487 -24.25 -17.52 -25.56
CA LEU A 487 -23.46 -18.31 -24.62
C LEU A 487 -24.33 -19.30 -23.82
N GLU A 488 -25.57 -19.55 -24.23
CA GLU A 488 -26.54 -20.41 -23.52
C GLU A 488 -26.74 -19.97 -22.04
N LEU A 489 -26.69 -18.66 -21.78
CA LEU A 489 -26.96 -18.05 -20.48
C LEU A 489 -28.32 -17.33 -20.49
N GLU A 490 -28.92 -17.16 -19.31
CA GLU A 490 -30.10 -16.32 -19.14
C GLU A 490 -29.75 -14.83 -19.37
N GLY A 491 -30.74 -14.04 -19.78
CA GLY A 491 -30.63 -12.59 -19.92
C GLY A 491 -30.20 -11.90 -18.62
N LEU A 492 -29.77 -10.65 -18.74
CA LEU A 492 -29.29 -9.82 -17.65
C LEU A 492 -30.38 -9.64 -16.58
N SER A 493 -30.01 -9.79 -15.32
CA SER A 493 -30.94 -9.65 -14.20
C SER A 493 -30.37 -8.75 -13.12
N SER A 494 -31.24 -8.19 -12.27
CA SER A 494 -30.79 -7.32 -11.19
C SER A 494 -29.81 -8.00 -10.24
N GLN A 495 -29.80 -9.33 -10.17
CA GLN A 495 -28.87 -10.10 -9.35
C GLN A 495 -27.44 -10.15 -9.92
N ASP A 496 -27.21 -9.65 -11.14
CA ASP A 496 -25.87 -9.47 -11.71
C ASP A 496 -25.11 -8.30 -11.09
N PHE A 497 -25.81 -7.40 -10.40
CA PHE A 497 -25.23 -6.24 -9.72
C PHE A 497 -25.09 -6.52 -8.22
N ILE A 498 -23.94 -6.20 -7.64
CA ILE A 498 -23.66 -6.42 -6.22
C ILE A 498 -24.23 -5.27 -5.38
N GLY A 499 -24.10 -4.02 -5.85
CA GLY A 499 -24.56 -2.85 -5.12
C GLY A 499 -26.09 -2.81 -5.05
N THR A 500 -26.65 -2.63 -3.85
CA THR A 500 -28.12 -2.55 -3.65
C THR A 500 -28.75 -1.47 -4.52
N ASP A 501 -28.14 -0.30 -4.59
CA ASP A 501 -28.58 0.81 -5.43
C ASP A 501 -28.47 0.44 -6.92
N SER A 502 -27.40 -0.25 -7.32
CA SER A 502 -27.21 -0.74 -8.70
C SER A 502 -28.29 -1.75 -9.12
N GLN A 503 -28.74 -2.62 -8.20
CA GLN A 503 -29.87 -3.52 -8.46
C GLN A 503 -31.18 -2.74 -8.65
N VAL A 504 -31.41 -1.70 -7.85
CA VAL A 504 -32.60 -0.83 -7.95
C VAL A 504 -32.59 -0.05 -9.27
N ILE A 505 -31.44 0.53 -9.64
CA ILE A 505 -31.24 1.24 -10.90
C ILE A 505 -31.51 0.32 -12.09
N PHE A 506 -30.95 -0.90 -12.10
CA PHE A 506 -31.22 -1.84 -13.19
C PHE A 506 -32.71 -2.24 -13.28
N LYS A 507 -33.39 -2.44 -12.14
CA LYS A 507 -34.83 -2.72 -12.15
C LYS A 507 -35.64 -1.55 -12.74
N ALA A 508 -35.20 -0.31 -12.52
CA ALA A 508 -35.82 0.86 -13.15
C ALA A 508 -35.61 0.84 -14.68
N VAL A 509 -34.43 0.46 -15.17
CA VAL A 509 -34.17 0.25 -16.61
C VAL A 509 -35.07 -0.86 -17.18
N GLN A 510 -35.17 -2.01 -16.50
CA GLN A 510 -36.05 -3.09 -16.97
C GLN A 510 -37.53 -2.66 -16.99
N SER A 511 -37.95 -1.88 -15.99
CA SER A 511 -39.32 -1.38 -15.90
C SER A 511 -39.61 -0.30 -16.95
N SER A 512 -38.61 0.50 -17.35
CA SER A 512 -38.78 1.49 -18.41
C SER A 512 -38.96 0.85 -19.78
N LEU A 513 -38.36 -0.33 -20.02
CA LEU A 513 -38.54 -1.13 -21.24
C LEU A 513 -39.87 -1.90 -21.28
N GLY A 514 -40.48 -2.18 -20.14
CA GLY A 514 -41.69 -3.00 -20.03
C GLY A 514 -43.02 -2.27 -20.26
N GLN A 515 -42.96 -1.00 -20.67
CA GLN A 515 -44.12 -0.12 -20.85
C GLN A 515 -44.08 0.54 -22.25
N VAL A 516 -45.18 1.16 -22.67
CA VAL A 516 -45.37 1.70 -24.03
C VAL A 516 -45.79 3.18 -24.06
N ASP A 517 -45.88 3.83 -22.90
CA ASP A 517 -46.45 5.16 -22.71
C ASP A 517 -45.40 6.28 -22.85
N GLU A 518 -44.15 6.03 -22.47
CA GLU A 518 -43.05 7.01 -22.45
C GLU A 518 -41.77 6.43 -23.08
N GLU A 519 -40.89 7.30 -23.56
CA GLU A 519 -39.55 6.88 -24.03
C GLU A 519 -38.74 6.28 -22.88
N PRO A 520 -38.16 5.06 -23.02
CA PRO A 520 -37.44 4.39 -21.94
C PRO A 520 -36.30 5.20 -21.34
N THR A 521 -35.66 6.07 -22.13
CA THR A 521 -34.54 6.94 -21.74
C THR A 521 -34.93 8.05 -20.76
N GLU A 522 -36.21 8.44 -20.74
CA GLU A 522 -36.74 9.43 -19.80
C GLU A 522 -37.48 8.79 -18.64
N ARG A 523 -38.10 7.62 -18.88
CA ARG A 523 -38.96 6.94 -17.91
C ARG A 523 -38.21 6.46 -16.66
N TRP A 524 -36.98 5.99 -16.78
CA TRP A 524 -36.24 5.44 -15.63
C TRP A 524 -36.00 6.48 -14.52
N LYS A 525 -35.88 7.77 -14.87
CA LYS A 525 -35.66 8.87 -13.90
C LYS A 525 -36.86 9.01 -12.95
N ALA A 526 -38.06 8.80 -13.45
CA ALA A 526 -39.30 8.88 -12.66
C ALA A 526 -39.52 7.64 -11.76
N LEU A 527 -38.76 6.57 -11.96
CA LEU A 527 -38.85 5.31 -11.21
C LEU A 527 -37.84 5.22 -10.06
N LEU A 528 -36.97 6.21 -9.90
CA LEU A 528 -35.93 6.26 -8.88
C LEU A 528 -36.11 7.48 -7.97
N ASP A 529 -35.75 7.33 -6.69
CA ASP A 529 -35.73 8.39 -5.70
C ASP A 529 -34.44 8.39 -4.87
N GLY A 530 -34.19 9.49 -4.16
CA GLY A 530 -33.07 9.64 -3.24
C GLY A 530 -31.70 9.30 -3.83
N THR A 531 -30.93 8.49 -3.10
CA THR A 531 -29.54 8.15 -3.45
C THR A 531 -29.41 7.35 -4.75
N ALA A 532 -30.41 6.53 -5.09
CA ALA A 532 -30.38 5.73 -6.32
C ALA A 532 -30.56 6.60 -7.56
N LEU A 533 -31.39 7.65 -7.49
CA LEU A 533 -31.56 8.62 -8.56
C LEU A 533 -30.27 9.42 -8.81
N ASP A 534 -29.65 9.92 -7.74
CA ASP A 534 -28.39 10.68 -7.83
C ASP A 534 -27.26 9.84 -8.44
N GLN A 535 -27.14 8.57 -8.04
CA GLN A 535 -26.18 7.64 -8.62
C GLN A 535 -26.47 7.33 -10.10
N ALA A 536 -27.73 7.09 -10.46
CA ALA A 536 -28.11 6.82 -11.84
C ALA A 536 -27.77 8.00 -12.77
N ILE A 537 -28.05 9.23 -12.33
CA ILE A 537 -27.66 10.44 -13.07
C ILE A 537 -26.12 10.54 -13.20
N ALA A 538 -25.39 10.24 -12.12
CA ALA A 538 -23.93 10.25 -12.15
C ALA A 538 -23.34 9.19 -13.08
N PHE A 539 -23.95 8.00 -13.19
CA PHE A 539 -23.52 6.96 -14.13
C PHE A 539 -23.86 7.32 -15.57
N ALA A 540 -25.08 7.76 -15.85
CA ALA A 540 -25.52 8.15 -17.19
C ALA A 540 -24.70 9.32 -17.76
N SER A 541 -24.32 10.29 -16.92
CA SER A 541 -23.52 11.46 -17.35
C SER A 541 -22.06 11.12 -17.69
N LYS A 542 -21.52 10.03 -17.16
CA LYS A 542 -20.15 9.55 -17.46
C LYS A 542 -20.09 8.59 -18.64
N ALA A 543 -21.23 8.09 -19.12
CA ALA A 543 -21.30 7.15 -20.22
C ALA A 543 -21.25 7.87 -21.58
N GLU A 544 -20.26 7.52 -22.40
CA GLU A 544 -20.14 7.98 -23.79
C GLU A 544 -21.06 7.17 -24.72
N GLU A 545 -21.41 7.74 -25.88
CA GLU A 545 -22.11 6.99 -26.92
C GLU A 545 -21.21 5.92 -27.53
N VAL A 546 -21.76 4.70 -27.63
CA VAL A 546 -21.02 3.53 -28.10
C VAL A 546 -21.38 3.28 -29.56
N ASP A 547 -20.39 3.43 -30.46
CA ASP A 547 -20.53 3.06 -31.87
C ASP A 547 -20.40 1.55 -32.07
N PHE A 548 -21.54 0.85 -31.98
CA PHE A 548 -21.62 -0.61 -32.19
C PHE A 548 -21.37 -1.05 -33.63
N ALA A 549 -21.24 -0.14 -34.60
CA ALA A 549 -20.82 -0.49 -35.96
C ALA A 549 -19.34 -0.91 -36.00
N ARG A 550 -18.57 -0.63 -34.93
CA ARG A 550 -17.18 -1.07 -34.78
C ARG A 550 -17.12 -2.38 -33.99
N PRO A 551 -16.71 -3.51 -34.61
CA PRO A 551 -16.68 -4.82 -33.94
C PRO A 551 -15.88 -4.83 -32.63
N LYS A 552 -14.73 -4.14 -32.59
CA LYS A 552 -13.89 -4.04 -31.39
C LYS A 552 -14.58 -3.35 -30.20
N VAL A 553 -15.47 -2.39 -30.49
CA VAL A 553 -16.21 -1.66 -29.46
C VAL A 553 -17.34 -2.54 -28.91
N ALA A 554 -18.08 -3.22 -29.81
CA ALA A 554 -19.09 -4.20 -29.42
C ALA A 554 -18.49 -5.36 -28.59
N ASP A 555 -17.29 -5.82 -28.94
CA ASP A 555 -16.58 -6.85 -28.17
C ASP A 555 -16.15 -6.38 -26.79
N ALA A 556 -15.66 -5.14 -26.67
CA ALA A 556 -15.27 -4.55 -25.40
C ALA A 556 -16.48 -4.41 -24.46
N VAL A 557 -17.59 -3.85 -24.96
CA VAL A 557 -18.83 -3.69 -24.19
C VAL A 557 -19.38 -5.05 -23.74
N SER A 558 -19.44 -6.04 -24.64
CA SER A 558 -19.86 -7.40 -24.29
C SER A 558 -18.99 -8.00 -23.19
N ALA A 559 -17.67 -7.78 -23.26
CA ALA A 559 -16.74 -8.29 -22.27
C ALA A 559 -16.99 -7.70 -20.87
N ASP A 560 -17.39 -6.44 -20.76
CA ASP A 560 -17.71 -5.82 -19.46
C ASP A 560 -18.97 -6.42 -18.83
N PHE A 561 -20.03 -6.66 -19.62
CA PHE A 561 -21.23 -7.38 -19.15
C PHE A 561 -20.94 -8.86 -18.83
N PHE A 562 -20.05 -9.53 -19.57
CA PHE A 562 -19.64 -10.89 -19.25
C PHE A 562 -18.81 -10.96 -17.96
N ARG A 563 -17.96 -9.95 -17.67
CA ARG A 563 -17.26 -9.84 -16.39
C ARG A 563 -18.23 -9.61 -15.23
N LEU A 564 -19.27 -8.79 -15.44
CA LEU A 564 -20.35 -8.60 -14.47
C LEU A 564 -21.02 -9.94 -14.12
N ARG A 565 -21.48 -10.69 -15.13
CA ARG A 565 -22.09 -12.02 -14.95
C ARG A 565 -21.10 -13.03 -14.35
N MET A 566 -19.82 -13.00 -14.74
CA MET A 566 -18.78 -13.88 -14.21
C MET A 566 -18.64 -13.72 -12.70
N ARG A 567 -18.58 -12.47 -12.21
CA ARG A 567 -18.47 -12.19 -10.78
C ARG A 567 -19.63 -12.77 -9.98
N ARG A 568 -20.87 -12.63 -10.48
CA ARG A 568 -22.05 -13.26 -9.86
C ARG A 568 -21.91 -14.78 -9.80
N VAL A 569 -21.51 -15.41 -10.90
CA VAL A 569 -21.34 -16.87 -10.97
C VAL A 569 -20.28 -17.34 -9.97
N GLU A 570 -19.16 -16.63 -9.86
CA GLU A 570 -18.10 -16.93 -8.89
C GLU A 570 -18.58 -16.76 -7.44
N GLY A 571 -19.32 -15.70 -7.13
CA GLY A 571 -19.91 -15.48 -5.81
C GLY A 571 -20.92 -16.56 -5.42
N LEU A 572 -21.76 -17.01 -6.36
CA LEU A 572 -22.71 -18.10 -6.13
C LEU A 572 -22.00 -19.45 -5.92
N LEU A 573 -20.91 -19.72 -6.63
CA LEU A 573 -20.10 -20.92 -6.42
C LEU A 573 -19.45 -20.93 -5.05
N GLU A 574 -18.95 -19.78 -4.59
CA GLU A 574 -18.39 -19.62 -3.25
C GLU A 574 -19.44 -19.85 -2.17
N GLN A 575 -20.62 -19.24 -2.29
CA GLN A 575 -21.74 -19.46 -1.37
C GLN A 575 -22.18 -20.94 -1.32
N LEU A 576 -22.27 -21.61 -2.47
CA LEU A 576 -22.60 -23.03 -2.53
C LEU A 576 -21.53 -23.91 -1.88
N SER A 577 -20.25 -23.53 -1.97
CA SER A 577 -19.16 -24.26 -1.31
C SER A 577 -19.29 -24.21 0.22
N PHE A 578 -19.68 -23.06 0.77
CA PHE A 578 -19.96 -22.91 2.20
C PHE A 578 -21.21 -23.71 2.61
N GLN A 579 -22.27 -23.69 1.80
CA GLN A 579 -23.48 -24.49 2.06
C GLN A 579 -23.19 -25.99 2.03
N GLN A 580 -22.35 -26.47 1.11
CA GLN A 580 -21.93 -27.87 1.05
C GLN A 580 -21.12 -28.29 2.29
N GLN A 581 -20.25 -27.43 2.81
CA GLN A 581 -19.52 -27.69 4.05
C GLN A 581 -20.47 -27.78 5.25
N ALA A 582 -21.43 -26.86 5.35
CA ALA A 582 -22.41 -26.86 6.44
C ALA A 582 -23.35 -28.09 6.40
N VAL A 583 -23.75 -28.55 5.21
CA VAL A 583 -24.59 -29.75 5.05
C VAL A 583 -23.80 -31.05 5.32
N GLN A 584 -22.48 -31.08 5.08
CA GLN A 584 -21.63 -32.23 5.44
C GLN A 584 -21.50 -32.45 6.96
N GLU A 585 -21.77 -31.43 7.78
CA GLU A 585 -21.76 -31.52 9.24
C GLU A 585 -23.08 -32.06 9.82
N LEU A 586 -24.15 -32.10 9.03
CA LEU A 586 -25.47 -32.59 9.41
C LEU A 586 -25.68 -33.99 8.78
N GLU A 587 -25.67 -35.05 9.59
CA GLU A 587 -25.69 -36.47 9.16
C GLU A 587 -26.93 -36.93 8.36
N THR A 588 -27.83 -36.05 7.95
CA THR A 588 -29.10 -36.44 7.33
C THR A 588 -29.66 -35.37 6.37
N VAL A 589 -29.18 -35.24 5.12
CA VAL A 589 -30.05 -34.91 3.95
C VAL A 589 -29.34 -35.24 2.59
N GLU A 590 -29.46 -36.48 2.10
CA GLU A 590 -28.88 -36.89 0.80
C GLU A 590 -29.49 -36.11 -0.39
N GLN A 591 -30.77 -35.73 -0.31
CA GLN A 591 -31.47 -34.99 -1.36
C GLN A 591 -30.99 -33.52 -1.51
N GLU A 592 -30.62 -32.85 -0.42
CA GLU A 592 -30.08 -31.48 -0.45
C GLU A 592 -28.68 -31.47 -1.04
N MET A 593 -27.84 -32.46 -0.69
CA MET A 593 -26.53 -32.65 -1.31
C MET A 593 -26.62 -32.81 -2.83
N ILE A 594 -27.56 -33.61 -3.33
CA ILE A 594 -27.79 -33.79 -4.77
C ILE A 594 -28.27 -32.48 -5.42
N SER A 595 -29.15 -31.73 -4.76
CA SER A 595 -29.64 -30.44 -5.23
C SER A 595 -28.51 -29.40 -5.33
N LEU A 596 -27.68 -29.28 -4.30
CA LEU A 596 -26.52 -28.39 -4.26
C LEU A 596 -25.48 -28.77 -5.32
N ALA A 597 -25.22 -30.07 -5.51
CA ALA A 597 -24.31 -30.56 -6.54
C ALA A 597 -24.79 -30.21 -7.96
N LYS A 598 -26.10 -30.34 -8.26
CA LYS A 598 -26.68 -29.93 -9.54
C LYS A 598 -26.57 -28.42 -9.77
N LYS A 599 -26.81 -27.61 -8.75
CA LYS A 599 -26.64 -26.14 -8.82
C LYS A 599 -25.18 -25.75 -9.09
N ALA A 600 -24.24 -26.37 -8.37
CA ALA A 600 -22.81 -26.14 -8.57
C ALA A 600 -22.37 -26.54 -9.98
N GLN A 601 -22.83 -27.68 -10.49
CA GLN A 601 -22.53 -28.13 -11.85
C GLN A 601 -23.03 -27.15 -12.93
N ASN A 602 -24.24 -26.60 -12.75
CA ASN A 602 -24.77 -25.58 -13.65
C ASN A 602 -23.89 -24.33 -13.64
N LEU A 603 -23.55 -23.79 -12.45
CA LEU A 603 -22.71 -22.60 -12.33
C LEU A 603 -21.28 -22.81 -12.86
N VAL A 604 -20.68 -23.98 -12.65
CA VAL A 604 -19.36 -24.32 -13.26
C VAL A 604 -19.46 -24.32 -14.78
N THR A 605 -20.58 -24.80 -15.33
CA THR A 605 -20.83 -24.76 -16.79
C THR A 605 -20.94 -23.32 -17.28
N GLN A 606 -21.71 -22.48 -16.59
CA GLN A 606 -21.83 -21.05 -16.92
C GLN A 606 -20.48 -20.33 -16.85
N LYS A 607 -19.70 -20.58 -15.79
CA LYS A 607 -18.34 -20.05 -15.63
C LYS A 607 -17.47 -20.38 -16.84
N ARG A 608 -17.44 -21.67 -17.24
CA ARG A 608 -16.66 -22.13 -18.38
C ARG A 608 -17.05 -21.42 -19.68
N ARG A 609 -18.35 -21.20 -19.92
CA ARG A 609 -18.83 -20.50 -21.13
C ARG A 609 -18.37 -19.04 -21.14
N LEU A 610 -18.43 -18.36 -20.00
CA LEU A 610 -17.96 -16.98 -19.85
C LEU A 610 -16.43 -16.87 -19.99
N ASP A 611 -15.66 -17.82 -19.44
CA ASP A 611 -14.20 -17.86 -19.56
C ASP A 611 -13.76 -17.99 -21.03
N VAL A 612 -14.41 -18.87 -21.78
CA VAL A 612 -14.16 -19.05 -23.22
C VAL A 612 -14.51 -17.78 -24.01
N ALA A 613 -15.66 -17.16 -23.70
CA ALA A 613 -16.10 -15.92 -24.36
C ALA A 613 -15.14 -14.74 -24.09
N LEU A 614 -14.64 -14.61 -22.87
CA LEU A 614 -13.68 -13.56 -22.48
C LEU A 614 -12.28 -13.81 -23.05
N ALA A 615 -11.87 -15.08 -23.20
CA ALA A 615 -10.59 -15.42 -23.81
C ALA A 615 -10.54 -15.18 -25.32
N GLY A 616 -11.66 -15.38 -26.03
CA GLY A 616 -11.77 -15.16 -27.47
C GLY A 616 -11.89 -13.70 -27.91
N ARG A 617 -12.01 -12.76 -26.95
CA ARG A 617 -12.20 -11.31 -27.19
C ARG A 617 -11.03 -10.45 -26.67
N LYS A 618 -9.89 -11.07 -26.29
CA LYS A 618 -8.61 -10.39 -26.04
C LYS A 618 -7.83 -10.24 -27.34
#